data_AF-A0A7J3D6M6-F1
#
_entry.id   AF-A0A7J3D6M6-F1
#
_cell.length_a   1.000
_cell.length_b   1.000
_cell.length_c   1.000
_cell.angle_alpha   90.00
_cell.angle_beta   90.00
_cell.angle_gamma   90.00
#
_symmetry.space_group_name_H-M   'P 1'
#
loop_
_entity.id
_entity.type
_entity.pdbx_description
1 polymer ?
#
loop_
_entity_poly.entity_id
_entity_poly.type
_entity_poly.pdbx_seq_one_letter_code
_entity_poly.pdbx_strand_id
1 'polypeptide(L)'
;MQKYSLKDGYVHVITGEGPGKSTSAYGLAIRALGNGLKVCIIQFMKRNALKEEYGEIKFFKRQKNVLVKQFGTNTFLEKGNISEKDVKLAEEGMKYAREQIMSLKFNMVILD
;
A
#
# COMPACT_ATOMS: atom_id res chain seq x y z
N MET A 1 10.85 -22.91 11.69
CA MET A 1 9.73 -22.12 11.10
C MET A 1 9.41 -22.73 9.74
N GLN A 2 8.18 -23.21 9.53
CA GLN A 2 7.74 -23.67 8.21
C GLN A 2 7.77 -22.48 7.23
N LYS A 3 8.50 -22.64 6.13
CA LYS A 3 8.38 -21.73 4.96
C LYS A 3 7.01 -22.02 4.35
N TYR A 4 6.05 -21.12 4.54
CA TYR A 4 4.83 -21.12 3.72
C TYR A 4 5.25 -20.88 2.26
N SER A 5 5.34 -21.96 1.48
CA SER A 5 5.36 -21.88 0.03
C SER A 5 3.93 -21.64 -0.41
N LEU A 6 3.57 -20.38 -0.62
CA LEU A 6 2.38 -20.04 -1.39
C LEU A 6 2.64 -20.61 -2.78
N LYS A 7 1.98 -21.72 -3.14
CA LYS A 7 2.17 -22.39 -4.43
C LYS A 7 1.84 -21.44 -5.59
N ASP A 8 0.85 -20.57 -5.37
CA ASP A 8 0.37 -19.59 -6.34
C ASP A 8 0.20 -18.21 -5.70
N GLY A 9 0.52 -17.15 -6.46
CA GLY A 9 0.23 -15.76 -6.10
C GLY A 9 -1.03 -15.28 -6.84
N TYR A 10 -1.90 -14.56 -6.13
CA TYR A 10 -3.14 -14.01 -6.69
C TYR A 10 -3.09 -12.49 -6.77
N VAL A 11 -3.79 -11.92 -7.75
CA VAL A 11 -4.01 -10.47 -7.87
C VAL A 11 -5.45 -10.16 -7.51
N HIS A 12 -5.64 -9.31 -6.49
CA HIS A 12 -6.96 -8.86 -6.06
C HIS A 12 -7.17 -7.42 -6.52
N VAL A 13 -8.24 -7.17 -7.27
CA VAL A 13 -8.69 -5.82 -7.66
C VAL A 13 -9.97 -5.51 -6.90
N ILE A 14 -9.88 -4.60 -5.93
CA ILE A 14 -11.03 -4.17 -5.12
C ILE A 14 -11.47 -2.80 -5.62
N THR A 15 -12.54 -2.77 -6.42
CA THR A 15 -13.04 -1.55 -7.09
C THR A 15 -14.52 -1.30 -6.77
N GLY A 16 -15.06 -0.18 -7.25
CA GLY A 16 -16.43 0.27 -7.03
C GLY A 16 -16.51 1.57 -6.22
N GLU A 17 -17.67 2.20 -6.21
CA GLU A 17 -17.89 3.50 -5.54
C GLU A 17 -18.11 3.35 -4.02
N GLY A 18 -18.53 2.17 -3.59
CA GLY A 18 -18.79 1.89 -2.18
C GLY A 18 -17.56 2.09 -1.27
N PRO A 19 -17.77 2.46 0.00
CA PRO A 19 -16.71 2.48 0.99
C PRO A 19 -16.19 1.06 1.23
N GLY A 20 -14.93 0.93 1.64
CA GLY A 20 -14.37 -0.35 2.11
C GLY A 20 -13.20 -0.91 1.31
N LYS A 21 -12.86 -0.34 0.16
CA LYS A 21 -11.74 -0.82 -0.70
C LYS A 21 -10.42 -0.94 0.07
N SER A 22 -9.98 0.16 0.66
CA SER A 22 -8.75 0.21 1.45
C SER A 22 -8.85 -0.63 2.73
N THR A 23 -9.98 -0.59 3.44
CA THR A 23 -10.14 -1.36 4.69
C THR A 23 -10.15 -2.86 4.45
N SER A 24 -10.73 -3.35 3.34
CA SER A 24 -10.63 -4.76 2.93
C SER A 24 -9.20 -5.17 2.65
N ALA A 25 -8.42 -4.35 1.94
CA ALA A 25 -7.00 -4.60 1.70
C ALA A 25 -6.21 -4.65 3.02
N TYR A 26 -6.47 -3.74 3.95
CA TYR A 26 -5.84 -3.73 5.27
C TYR A 26 -6.26 -4.90 6.16
N GLY A 27 -7.51 -5.36 6.07
CA GLY A 27 -7.95 -6.59 6.72
C GLY A 27 -7.15 -7.82 6.25
N LEU A 28 -6.85 -7.90 4.95
CA LEU A 28 -5.98 -8.93 4.39
C LEU A 28 -4.54 -8.79 4.90
N ALA A 29 -4.01 -7.56 5.00
CA ALA A 29 -2.70 -7.31 5.60
C ALA A 29 -2.64 -7.78 7.05
N ILE A 30 -3.63 -7.43 7.88
CA ILE A 30 -3.70 -7.87 9.28
C ILE A 30 -3.75 -9.39 9.37
N ARG A 31 -4.54 -10.06 8.53
CA ARG A 31 -4.59 -11.53 8.48
C ARG A 31 -3.23 -12.14 8.11
N ALA A 32 -2.55 -11.57 7.12
CA ALA A 32 -1.21 -12.02 6.71
C ALA A 32 -0.20 -11.86 7.86
N LEU A 33 -0.22 -10.71 8.54
CA LEU A 33 0.65 -10.43 9.68
C LEU A 33 0.40 -11.36 10.86
N GLY A 34 -0.87 -11.69 11.15
CA GLY A 34 -1.24 -12.68 12.18
C GLY A 34 -0.65 -14.07 11.92
N ASN A 35 -0.34 -14.39 10.67
CA ASN A 35 0.33 -15.63 10.25
C ASN A 35 1.86 -15.48 10.08
N GLY A 36 2.43 -14.35 10.54
CA GLY A 36 3.88 -14.09 10.46
C GLY A 36 4.39 -13.75 9.06
N LEU A 37 3.51 -13.47 8.11
CA LEU A 37 3.90 -13.09 6.74
C LEU A 37 4.36 -11.63 6.68
N LYS A 38 5.14 -11.30 5.65
CA LYS A 38 5.63 -9.93 5.40
C LYS A 38 4.72 -9.20 4.40
N VAL A 39 4.35 -7.96 4.74
CA VAL A 39 3.45 -7.13 3.93
C VAL A 39 4.14 -5.83 3.53
N CYS A 40 4.01 -5.43 2.27
CA CYS A 40 4.36 -4.09 1.81
C CYS A 40 3.07 -3.33 1.46
N ILE A 41 2.89 -2.13 2.01
CA ILE A 41 1.78 -1.25 1.73
C ILE A 41 2.32 -0.02 1.02
N ILE A 42 1.83 0.21 -0.19
CA ILE A 42 2.22 1.33 -1.04
C ILE A 42 0.96 2.16 -1.27
N GLN A 43 0.95 3.39 -0.79
CA GLN A 43 -0.16 4.31 -1.02
C GLN A 43 0.20 5.35 -2.07
N PHE A 44 -0.68 5.55 -3.04
CA PHE A 44 -0.62 6.59 -4.06
C PHE A 44 -1.55 7.73 -3.70
N MET A 45 -1.24 8.94 -4.17
CA MET A 45 -2.08 10.14 -4.00
C MET A 45 -2.42 10.46 -2.53
N LYS A 46 -1.67 9.89 -1.57
CA LYS A 46 -1.93 9.94 -0.13
C LYS A 46 -0.63 10.20 0.61
N ARG A 47 -0.21 11.46 0.69
CA ARG A 47 0.84 11.88 1.62
C ARG A 47 0.28 13.02 2.46
N ASN A 48 -0.02 12.75 3.73
CA ASN A 48 -0.34 13.77 4.76
C ASN A 48 -1.00 15.08 4.24
N ALA A 49 -2.16 14.96 3.57
CA ALA A 49 -3.00 16.12 3.28
C ALA A 49 -3.60 16.71 4.57
N LEU A 50 -3.58 15.93 5.65
CA LEU A 50 -3.91 16.31 7.01
C LEU A 50 -2.61 16.40 7.82
N LYS A 51 -2.55 17.33 8.78
CA LYS A 51 -1.43 17.47 9.73
C LYS A 51 -1.14 16.17 10.50
N GLU A 52 -2.07 15.23 10.52
CA GLU A 52 -1.99 13.97 11.24
C GLU A 52 -2.00 12.75 10.32
N GLU A 53 -1.19 11.76 10.68
CA GLU A 53 -1.11 10.48 9.98
C GLU A 53 -2.34 9.59 10.29
N TYR A 54 -2.85 8.91 9.26
CA TYR A 54 -3.99 7.98 9.37
C TYR A 54 -3.73 6.85 10.39
N GLY A 55 -4.78 6.46 11.13
CA GLY A 55 -4.67 5.51 12.25
C GLY A 55 -4.15 4.13 11.83
N GLU A 56 -4.59 3.64 10.68
CA GLU A 56 -4.13 2.40 10.08
C GLU A 56 -2.63 2.46 9.72
N ILE A 57 -2.15 3.59 9.21
CA ILE A 57 -0.75 3.76 8.84
C ILE A 57 0.13 3.81 10.09
N LYS A 58 -0.32 4.54 11.13
CA LYS A 58 0.30 4.51 12.46
C LYS A 58 0.39 3.08 13.00
N PHE A 59 -0.68 2.28 12.86
CA PHE A 59 -0.70 0.88 13.30
C PHE A 59 0.30 0.02 12.53
N PHE A 60 0.29 0.10 11.20
CA PHE A 60 1.14 -0.71 10.33
C PHE A 60 2.62 -0.38 10.48
N LYS A 61 2.98 0.90 10.61
CA LYS A 61 4.38 1.33 10.84
C LYS A 61 5.00 0.78 12.13
N ARG A 62 4.19 0.39 13.13
CA ARG A 62 4.67 -0.24 14.37
C ARG A 62 4.93 -1.75 14.23
N GLN A 63 4.51 -2.38 13.13
CA GLN A 63 4.65 -3.82 12.95
C GLN A 63 6.00 -4.17 12.34
N LYS A 64 6.72 -5.14 12.91
CA LYS A 64 8.06 -5.56 12.45
C LYS A 64 8.08 -6.12 11.02
N ASN A 65 6.98 -6.73 10.58
CA ASN A 65 6.86 -7.40 9.29
C ASN A 65 6.12 -6.57 8.23
N VAL A 66 6.01 -5.25 8.43
CA VAL A 66 5.34 -4.35 7.49
C VAL A 66 6.30 -3.28 7.00
N LEU A 67 6.27 -3.01 5.71
CA LEU A 67 6.85 -1.81 5.12
C LEU A 67 5.73 -0.93 4.57
N VAL A 68 5.67 0.34 4.99
CA VAL A 68 4.71 1.32 4.46
C VAL A 68 5.45 2.40 3.71
N LYS A 69 5.05 2.67 2.46
CA LYS A 69 5.56 3.78 1.65
C LYS A 69 4.40 4.57 1.06
N GLN A 70 4.46 5.89 1.16
CA GLN A 70 3.45 6.81 0.66
C GLN A 70 4.03 7.69 -0.43
N PHE A 71 3.28 7.80 -1.53
CA PHE A 71 3.55 8.64 -2.69
C PHE A 71 2.39 9.60 -2.88
N GLY A 72 2.71 10.81 -3.36
CA GLY A 72 1.75 11.90 -3.50
C GLY A 72 2.16 13.16 -2.74
N THR A 73 1.44 14.22 -3.00
CA THR A 73 1.59 15.54 -2.38
C THR A 73 0.73 15.68 -1.14
N ASN A 74 0.95 16.75 -0.36
CA ASN A 74 0.17 17.09 0.84
C ASN A 74 -1.15 17.81 0.49
N THR A 75 -1.61 17.65 -0.74
CA THR A 75 -2.79 18.33 -1.29
C THR A 75 -3.69 17.29 -1.91
N PHE A 76 -5.01 17.50 -1.81
CA PHE A 76 -5.95 16.66 -2.55
C PHE A 76 -5.80 16.92 -4.04
N LEU A 77 -5.90 15.85 -4.83
CA LEU A 77 -5.87 15.94 -6.27
C LEU A 77 -7.26 16.27 -6.79
N GLU A 78 -7.36 17.37 -7.51
CA GLU A 78 -8.58 17.78 -8.18
C GLU A 78 -8.53 17.37 -9.66
N LYS A 79 -9.63 16.80 -10.14
CA LYS A 79 -9.73 16.38 -11.53
C LYS A 79 -9.61 17.60 -12.45
N GLY A 80 -8.57 17.63 -13.28
CA GLY A 80 -8.25 18.76 -14.18
C GLY A 80 -7.17 19.71 -13.66
N ASN A 81 -6.70 19.52 -12.42
CA ASN A 81 -5.61 20.30 -11.82
C ASN A 81 -4.54 19.36 -11.27
N ILE A 82 -3.88 18.63 -12.17
CA ILE A 82 -2.80 17.68 -11.84
C ILE A 82 -1.48 18.36 -12.17
N SER A 83 -0.62 18.54 -11.17
CA SER A 83 0.70 19.13 -11.40
C SER A 83 1.70 18.09 -11.94
N GLU A 84 2.75 18.56 -12.60
CA GLU A 84 3.87 17.69 -13.02
C GLU A 84 4.47 16.91 -11.83
N LYS A 85 4.46 17.51 -10.64
CA LYS A 85 4.93 16.88 -9.40
C LYS A 85 4.07 15.68 -9.02
N ASP A 86 2.75 15.76 -9.21
CA ASP A 86 1.83 14.67 -8.90
C ASP A 86 2.06 13.49 -9.84
N VAL A 87 2.23 13.77 -11.14
CA VAL A 87 2.58 12.76 -12.15
C VAL A 87 3.89 12.06 -11.79
N LYS A 88 4.94 12.84 -11.50
CA LYS A 88 6.25 12.31 -11.13
C LYS A 88 6.20 11.42 -9.88
N LEU A 89 5.44 11.82 -8.86
CA LEU A 89 5.30 11.01 -7.64
C LEU A 89 4.51 9.72 -7.89
N ALA A 90 3.52 9.75 -8.79
CA ALA A 90 2.82 8.53 -9.20
C ALA A 90 3.75 7.58 -9.97
N GLU A 91 4.58 8.09 -10.88
CA GLU A 91 5.59 7.30 -11.60
C GLU A 91 6.63 6.69 -10.66
N GLU A 92 7.15 7.48 -9.71
CA GLU A 92 8.05 7.01 -8.66
C GLU A 92 7.40 5.92 -7.81
N GLY A 93 6.14 6.10 -7.45
CA GLY A 93 5.36 5.10 -6.72
C GLY A 93 5.19 3.80 -7.48
N MET A 94 4.93 3.90 -8.80
CA MET A 94 4.73 2.72 -9.63
C MET A 94 6.05 1.98 -9.88
N LYS A 95 7.15 2.72 -10.07
CA LYS A 95 8.50 2.15 -10.12
C LYS A 95 8.82 1.40 -8.82
N TYR A 96 8.56 2.02 -7.67
CA TYR A 96 8.78 1.40 -6.36
C TYR A 96 7.92 0.15 -6.17
N ALA A 97 6.65 0.17 -6.57
CA ALA A 97 5.77 -0.99 -6.51
C ALA A 97 6.30 -2.16 -7.34
N ARG A 98 6.76 -1.89 -8.57
CA ARG A 98 7.42 -2.89 -9.40
C ARG A 98 8.65 -3.48 -8.72
N GLU A 99 9.50 -2.65 -8.14
CA GLU A 99 10.69 -3.11 -7.40
C GLU A 99 10.32 -4.00 -6.21
N GLN A 100 9.33 -3.62 -5.40
CA GLN A 100 8.92 -4.42 -4.24
C GLN A 100 8.30 -5.76 -4.63
N ILE A 101 7.46 -5.80 -5.67
CA ILE A 101 6.89 -7.03 -6.22
C ILE A 101 8.00 -7.97 -6.71
N MET A 102 8.93 -7.47 -7.51
CA MET A 102 10.02 -8.26 -8.09
C MET A 102 11.07 -8.70 -7.06
N SER A 103 11.16 -8.01 -5.92
CA SER A 103 12.13 -8.34 -4.87
C SER A 103 11.88 -9.70 -4.20
N LEU A 104 10.65 -10.22 -4.28
CA LEU A 104 10.20 -11.44 -3.58
C LEU A 104 10.42 -11.41 -2.05
N LYS A 105 10.64 -10.22 -1.46
CA LYS A 105 10.86 -10.04 -0.01
C LYS A 105 9.57 -10.08 0.80
N PHE A 106 8.43 -9.87 0.15
CA PHE A 106 7.11 -9.76 0.77
C PHE A 106 6.20 -10.87 0.28
N ASN A 107 5.33 -11.35 1.16
CA ASN A 107 4.30 -12.34 0.82
C ASN A 107 3.05 -11.66 0.24
N MET A 108 2.85 -10.37 0.54
CA MET A 108 1.73 -9.57 0.05
C MET A 108 2.21 -8.14 -0.21
N VAL A 109 1.81 -7.59 -1.35
CA VAL A 109 2.04 -6.18 -1.70
C VAL A 109 0.68 -5.54 -1.98
N ILE A 110 0.38 -4.45 -1.28
CA ILE A 110 -0.84 -3.65 -1.45
C ILE A 110 -0.48 -2.37 -2.17
N LEU A 111 -1.21 -2.10 -3.26
CA LEU A 111 -1.16 -0.87 -4.04
C LEU A 111 -2.49 -0.16 -3.79
N ASP A 112 -2.50 0.84 -2.91
CA ASP A 112 -3.69 1.57 -2.44
C ASP A 112 -3.67 3.07 -2.79
#